data_AF-H9VBM0-F1
#
_entry.id   AF-H9VBM0-F1
#
_cell.length_a   1.000
_cell.length_b   1.000
_cell.length_c   1.000
_cell.angle_alpha   90.00
_cell.angle_beta   90.00
_cell.angle_gamma   90.00
#
_symmetry.space_group_name_H-M   'P 1'
#
loop_
_entity.id
_entity.type
_entity.pdbx_description
1 polymer ?
#
loop_
_entity_poly.entity_id
_entity_poly.type
_entity_poly.pdbx_seq_one_letter_code
_entity_poly.pdbx_strand_id
1 'polypeptide(L)'
;QNVEPPQRLLHGFYQNLYSVDIGAERIVCGGEEGVLRMWDFTQALEIERRVQASRNVRLENRSRRKKVNAENDNKAKQVDPCSIAAKSCERHGGGNRVWKRRDESGKVQA
;
A
#
# COMPACT_ATOMS: atom_id res chain seq x y z
N GLN A 1 -8.68 -28.33 -10.44
CA GLN A 1 -9.14 -27.86 -9.11
C GLN A 1 -8.04 -26.96 -8.56
N ASN A 2 -8.29 -25.66 -8.42
CA ASN A 2 -7.29 -24.70 -7.93
C ASN A 2 -7.52 -24.52 -6.43
N VAL A 3 -6.70 -25.14 -5.59
CA VAL A 3 -6.85 -25.13 -4.13
C VAL A 3 -5.96 -24.03 -3.58
N GLU A 4 -6.49 -23.15 -2.75
CA GLU A 4 -5.71 -22.09 -2.11
C GLU A 4 -4.57 -22.72 -1.27
N PRO A 5 -3.32 -22.22 -1.39
CA PRO A 5 -2.23 -22.73 -0.59
C PRO A 5 -2.47 -22.47 0.91
N PRO A 6 -1.95 -23.33 1.80
CA PRO A 6 -2.09 -23.12 3.23
C PRO A 6 -1.47 -21.78 3.66
N GLN A 7 -2.24 -20.97 4.39
CA GLN A 7 -1.84 -19.62 4.80
C GLN A 7 -0.72 -19.65 5.85
N ARG A 8 -0.77 -20.60 6.80
CA ARG A 8 0.26 -20.79 7.84
C ARG A 8 0.19 -22.18 8.46
N LEU A 9 1.35 -22.73 8.81
CA LEU A 9 1.46 -23.96 9.60
C LEU A 9 1.94 -23.62 11.02
N LEU A 10 1.18 -24.05 12.03
CA LEU A 10 1.54 -23.85 13.44
C LEU A 10 2.19 -25.13 13.97
N HIS A 11 3.50 -25.06 14.22
CA HIS A 11 4.30 -26.20 14.69
C HIS A 11 4.37 -26.25 16.22
N GLY A 12 4.65 -27.42 16.80
CA GLY A 12 4.88 -27.55 18.24
C GLY A 12 4.24 -28.77 18.89
N PHE A 13 3.55 -29.60 18.10
CA PHE A 13 3.09 -30.91 18.52
C PHE A 13 3.98 -31.99 17.94
N TYR A 14 4.24 -33.01 18.75
CA TYR A 14 4.96 -34.22 18.39
C TYR A 14 4.01 -35.42 18.20
N GLN A 15 2.76 -35.30 18.66
CA GLN A 15 1.70 -36.31 18.52
C GLN A 15 0.43 -35.76 17.87
N ASN A 16 -0.56 -36.64 17.68
CA ASN A 16 -1.81 -36.33 16.99
C ASN A 16 -2.70 -35.36 17.78
N LEU A 17 -3.34 -34.45 17.04
CA LEU A 17 -4.38 -33.56 17.55
C LEU A 17 -5.75 -34.18 17.35
N TYR A 18 -6.63 -34.03 18.34
CA TYR A 18 -8.01 -34.53 18.28
C TYR A 18 -9.03 -33.40 18.17
N SER A 19 -8.72 -32.23 18.73
CA SER A 19 -9.64 -31.09 18.72
C SER A 19 -8.90 -29.76 18.59
N VAL A 20 -9.54 -28.84 17.87
CA VAL A 20 -9.08 -27.46 17.67
C VAL A 20 -10.28 -26.54 17.81
N ASP A 21 -10.12 -25.49 18.61
CA ASP A 21 -11.04 -24.35 18.71
C ASP A 21 -10.37 -23.10 18.15
N ILE A 22 -11.09 -22.36 17.30
CA ILE A 22 -10.61 -21.14 16.65
C ILE A 22 -11.48 -19.98 17.12
N GLY A 23 -10.96 -19.24 18.09
CA GLY A 23 -11.56 -18.00 18.56
C GLY A 23 -11.13 -16.78 17.73
N ALA A 24 -11.66 -15.62 18.10
CA ALA A 24 -11.37 -14.35 17.42
C ALA A 24 -9.92 -13.88 17.57
N GLU A 25 -9.25 -14.25 18.66
CA GLU A 25 -7.90 -13.77 19.04
C GLU A 25 -6.94 -14.90 19.41
N ARG A 26 -7.44 -16.14 19.49
CA ARG A 26 -6.67 -17.30 19.92
C ARG A 26 -7.11 -18.57 19.22
N ILE A 27 -6.15 -19.47 19.00
CA ILE A 27 -6.40 -20.85 18.60
C ILE A 27 -6.00 -21.75 19.75
N VAL A 28 -6.88 -22.65 20.17
CA VAL A 28 -6.63 -23.64 21.23
C VAL A 28 -6.71 -25.03 20.62
N CYS A 29 -5.81 -25.92 21.02
CA CYS A 29 -5.77 -27.28 20.51
C CYS A 29 -5.34 -28.27 21.59
N GLY A 30 -5.90 -29.47 21.50
CA GLY A 30 -5.66 -30.57 22.43
C GLY A 30 -5.61 -31.92 21.71
N GLY A 31 -4.80 -32.82 22.24
CA GLY A 31 -4.53 -34.11 21.62
C GLY A 31 -3.88 -35.11 22.55
N GLU A 32 -3.19 -36.06 21.95
CA GLU A 32 -2.62 -37.26 22.58
C GLU A 32 -1.56 -36.94 23.65
N GLU A 33 -0.91 -35.78 23.57
CA GLU A 33 0.10 -35.35 24.55
C GLU A 33 -0.49 -35.03 25.94
N GLY A 34 -1.81 -34.98 26.09
CA GLY A 34 -2.47 -34.59 27.35
C GLY A 34 -2.26 -33.11 27.72
N VAL A 35 -1.78 -32.31 26.78
CA VAL A 35 -1.50 -30.88 26.95
C VAL A 35 -2.41 -30.06 26.03
N LEU A 36 -2.87 -28.92 26.52
CA LEU A 36 -3.52 -27.89 25.71
C LEU A 36 -2.47 -26.87 25.27
N ARG A 37 -2.41 -26.57 23.98
CA ARG A 37 -1.64 -25.43 23.47
C ARG A 37 -2.55 -24.34 22.97
N MET A 38 -2.14 -23.12 23.29
CA MET A 38 -2.83 -21.90 22.89
C MET A 38 -1.87 -21.02 22.07
N TRP A 39 -2.36 -20.55 20.94
CA TRP A 39 -1.71 -19.55 20.11
C TRP A 39 -2.47 -18.24 20.26
N ASP A 40 -1.85 -17.27 20.93
CA ASP A 40 -2.38 -15.91 21.06
C ASP A 40 -1.88 -15.05 19.89
N PHE A 41 -2.81 -14.47 19.14
CA PHE A 41 -2.51 -13.56 18.04
C PHE A 41 -3.23 -12.22 18.20
N THR A 42 -3.61 -11.84 19.42
CA THR A 42 -4.26 -10.58 19.74
C THR A 42 -3.45 -9.37 19.25
N GLN A 43 -2.13 -9.39 19.47
CA GLN A 43 -1.23 -8.33 18.98
C GLN A 43 -1.17 -8.30 17.45
N ALA A 44 -1.15 -9.46 16.79
CA ALA A 44 -1.14 -9.53 15.33
C ALA A 44 -2.45 -8.96 14.75
N LEU A 45 -3.58 -9.25 15.39
CA LEU A 45 -4.90 -8.71 15.03
C LEU A 45 -4.94 -7.18 15.18
N GLU A 46 -4.39 -6.63 16.27
CA GLU A 46 -4.31 -5.18 16.48
C GLU A 46 -3.45 -4.51 15.39
N ILE A 47 -2.29 -5.10 15.08
CA ILE A 47 -1.40 -4.61 14.02
C ILE A 47 -2.11 -4.63 12.67
N GLU A 48 -2.80 -5.72 12.33
CA GLU A 48 -3.54 -5.83 11.08
C GLU A 48 -4.60 -4.73 10.97
N ARG A 49 -5.40 -4.53 12.02
CA ARG A 49 -6.42 -3.48 12.05
C ARG A 49 -5.81 -2.09 11.84
N ARG A 50 -4.70 -1.79 12.51
CA ARG A 50 -3.98 -0.52 12.36
C ARG A 50 -3.43 -0.34 10.94
N VAL A 51 -2.83 -1.39 10.38
CA VAL A 51 -2.30 -1.37 9.00
C VAL A 51 -3.45 -1.15 8.02
N GLN A 52 -4.58 -1.82 8.19
CA GLN A 52 -5.74 -1.70 7.33
C GLN A 52 -6.35 -0.29 7.39
N ALA A 53 -6.50 0.29 8.58
CA ALA A 53 -6.93 1.67 8.75
C ALA A 53 -5.99 2.65 8.02
N SER A 54 -4.66 2.45 8.15
CA SER A 54 -3.68 3.29 7.46
C SER A 54 -3.75 3.15 5.93
N ARG A 55 -4.04 1.96 5.41
CA ARG A 55 -4.22 1.72 3.97
C ARG A 55 -5.43 2.47 3.45
N ASN A 56 -6.56 2.40 4.16
CA ASN A 56 -7.79 3.09 3.79
C ASN A 56 -7.56 4.61 3.71
N VAL A 57 -6.92 5.20 4.73
CA VAL A 57 -6.58 6.64 4.74
C VAL A 57 -5.68 7.02 3.57
N ARG A 58 -4.68 6.19 3.21
CA ARG A 58 -3.79 6.46 2.06
C ARG A 58 -4.56 6.43 0.74
N LEU A 59 -5.47 5.47 0.56
CA LEU A 59 -6.30 5.35 -0.63
C LEU A 59 -7.26 6.52 -0.77
N GLU A 60 -7.91 6.93 0.33
CA GLU A 60 -8.80 8.08 0.36
C GLU A 60 -8.06 9.37 -0.02
N ASN A 61 -6.90 9.61 0.59
CA ASN A 61 -6.07 10.76 0.27
C ASN A 61 -5.61 10.77 -1.19
N ARG A 62 -5.27 9.60 -1.76
CA ARG A 62 -4.94 9.48 -3.19
C ARG A 62 -6.14 9.86 -4.05
N SER A 63 -7.34 9.40 -3.68
CA SER A 63 -8.57 9.70 -4.42
C SER A 63 -8.90 11.20 -4.36
N ARG A 64 -8.71 11.83 -3.21
CA ARG A 64 -8.93 13.27 -3.01
C ARG A 64 -7.97 14.11 -3.86
N ARG A 65 -6.68 13.74 -3.88
CA ARG A 65 -5.68 14.42 -4.74
C ARG A 65 -6.03 14.29 -6.22
N LYS A 66 -6.50 13.12 -6.66
CA LYS A 66 -6.96 12.93 -8.05
C LYS A 66 -8.14 13.83 -8.40
N LYS A 67 -9.12 13.98 -7.50
CA LYS A 67 -10.26 14.88 -7.71
C LYS A 67 -9.83 16.34 -7.84
N VAL A 68 -8.99 16.83 -6.92
CA VAL A 68 -8.47 18.20 -6.96
C VAL A 68 -7.66 18.46 -8.23
N ASN A 69 -6.80 17.52 -8.64
CA ASN A 69 -6.06 17.67 -9.89
C ASN A 69 -6.99 17.69 -11.09
N ALA A 70 -8.00 16.82 -11.15
CA ALA A 70 -8.98 16.82 -12.24
C ALA A 70 -9.79 18.13 -12.30
N GLU A 71 -10.18 18.69 -11.14
CA GLU A 71 -10.83 20.00 -11.07
C GLU A 71 -9.92 21.14 -11.56
N ASN A 72 -8.64 21.12 -11.20
CA ASN A 72 -7.66 22.09 -11.67
C ASN A 72 -7.38 21.96 -13.17
N ASP A 73 -7.29 20.74 -13.70
CA ASP A 73 -7.13 20.48 -15.14
C ASP A 73 -8.36 20.97 -15.92
N ASN A 74 -9.57 20.80 -15.37
CA ASN A 74 -10.80 21.32 -15.98
C ASN A 74 -10.84 22.85 -15.96
N LYS A 75 -10.38 23.49 -14.89
CA LYS A 75 -10.22 24.96 -14.84
C LYS A 75 -9.14 25.44 -15.81
N ALA A 76 -8.01 24.74 -15.92
CA ALA A 76 -6.96 25.07 -16.88
C ALA A 76 -7.41 24.93 -18.34
N LYS A 77 -8.34 24.01 -18.65
CA LYS A 77 -8.99 23.93 -19.97
C LYS A 77 -10.02 25.04 -20.21
N GLN A 78 -10.63 25.58 -19.16
CA GLN A 78 -11.54 26.73 -19.25
C GLN A 78 -10.80 28.07 -19.39
N VAL A 79 -9.53 28.14 -19.01
CA VAL A 79 -8.69 29.31 -19.25
C VAL A 79 -8.04 29.15 -20.63
N ASP A 80 -8.49 29.94 -21.60
CA ASP A 80 -7.92 29.92 -22.95
C ASP A 80 -6.40 30.12 -22.87
N PRO A 81 -5.56 29.19 -23.38
CA PRO A 81 -4.10 29.31 -23.33
C PRO A 81 -3.57 30.56 -24.05
N CYS A 82 -4.40 31.22 -24.85
CA CYS A 82 -4.11 32.48 -25.53
C CYS A 82 -4.14 33.72 -24.59
N SER A 83 -4.78 33.63 -23.44
CA SER A 83 -4.96 34.77 -22.53
C SER A 83 -3.88 34.89 -21.43
N ILE A 84 -3.19 33.80 -21.09
CA ILE A 84 -2.05 33.81 -20.14
C ILE A 84 -0.75 34.21 -20.84
N ALA A 85 -0.56 33.84 -22.11
CA ALA A 85 0.64 34.17 -22.89
C ALA A 85 0.85 35.68 -23.11
N ALA A 86 -0.21 36.49 -23.02
CA ALA A 86 -0.12 37.94 -23.23
C ALA A 86 0.28 38.74 -21.97
N LYS A 87 0.33 38.15 -20.77
CA LYS A 87 0.57 38.89 -19.51
C LYS A 87 1.85 38.55 -18.76
N SER A 88 2.65 37.56 -19.16
CA SER A 88 3.85 37.17 -18.39
C SER A 88 5.20 37.38 -19.10
N CYS A 89 5.25 38.06 -20.25
CA CYS A 89 6.53 38.40 -20.89
C CYS A 89 7.14 39.70 -20.36
N GLU A 90 6.48 40.42 -19.45
CA GLU A 90 7.05 41.61 -18.81
C GLU A 90 7.47 41.32 -17.37
N ARG A 91 8.79 41.12 -17.26
CA ARG A 91 9.67 41.32 -16.09
C ARG A 91 10.14 40.06 -15.34
N HIS A 92 11.46 39.88 -15.48
CA HIS A 92 12.41 39.30 -14.54
C HIS A 92 12.45 37.78 -14.35
N GLY A 93 13.42 37.16 -15.04
CA GLY A 93 14.55 36.43 -14.46
C GLY A 93 14.29 35.35 -13.41
N GLY A 94 14.60 34.09 -13.77
CA GLY A 94 14.90 33.04 -12.78
C GLY A 94 14.24 31.69 -13.04
N GLY A 95 14.48 31.08 -14.20
CA GLY A 95 13.99 29.74 -14.52
C GLY A 95 15.05 28.66 -14.35
N ASN A 96 15.32 28.19 -13.13
CA ASN A 96 16.06 26.94 -12.93
C ASN A 96 15.10 25.82 -12.52
N ARG A 97 14.56 25.09 -13.50
CA ARG A 97 13.91 23.79 -13.31
C ARG A 97 14.37 22.84 -14.43
N VAL A 98 15.61 22.42 -14.33
CA VAL A 98 16.17 21.32 -15.12
C VAL A 98 15.58 20.01 -14.59
N TRP A 99 14.61 19.45 -15.30
CA TRP A 99 14.25 18.03 -15.17
C TRP A 99 15.29 17.23 -15.94
N LYS A 100 16.27 16.64 -15.24
CA LYS A 100 17.22 15.70 -15.86
C LYS A 100 16.46 14.42 -16.22
N ARG A 101 16.25 14.17 -17.52
CA ARG A 101 16.04 12.81 -18.04
C ARG A 101 17.36 12.06 -17.98
N ARG A 102 17.33 10.86 -17.41
CA ARG A 102 18.43 9.89 -17.46
C ARG A 102 18.24 9.11 -18.76
N ASP A 103 18.98 9.51 -19.78
CA ASP A 103 19.07 8.74 -21.01
C ASP A 103 20.38 7.95 -20.96
N GLU A 104 20.24 6.63 -20.78
CA GLU A 104 21.29 5.66 -21.05
C GLU A 104 21.46 5.57 -22.57
N SER A 105 22.62 5.98 -23.08
CA SER A 105 23.04 5.68 -24.44
C SER A 105 24.54 5.49 -24.47
N GLY A 106 24.98 4.24 -24.60
CA GLY A 106 26.39 3.88 -24.68
C GLY A 106 27.03 4.26 -26.02
N LYS A 107 28.37 4.34 -26.00
CA LYS A 107 29.27 3.72 -26.99
C LYS A 107 30.74 4.03 -26.66
N VAL A 108 31.49 2.95 -26.47
CA VAL A 108 32.90 2.65 -26.83
C VAL A 108 33.88 3.80 -27.11
N GLN A 109 35.10 3.66 -26.58
CA GLN A 109 36.24 3.32 -27.44
C GLN A 109 37.31 2.54 -26.67
N ALA A 110 37.95 1.63 -27.41
CA ALA A 110 39.02 0.74 -27.01
C ALA A 110 40.37 1.46 -26.93
#